data_AF-A0A8X7V0F5-F1
#
_entry.id   AF-A0A8X7V0F5-F1
#
_cell.length_a   1.000
_cell.length_b   1.000
_cell.length_c   1.000
_cell.angle_alpha   90.00
_cell.angle_beta   90.00
_cell.angle_gamma   90.00
#
_symmetry.space_group_name_H-M   'P 1'
#
loop_
_entity.id
_entity.type
_entity.pdbx_description
1 polymer ?
#
loop_
_entity_poly.entity_id
_entity_poly.type
_entity_poly.pdbx_seq_one_letter_code
_entity_poly.pdbx_strand_id
1 'polypeptide(L)'
;MRVANVMISSYLKENMYEEAEAVFDGAVKKCKGQLSKARQLLMMYLLKNDQADLALKHLEAAVLDQDKNWSWSSELICSFFLHFEKSKDVDGAEELCKTLAKWSPLGSESYTLLLKTYVAAERACNGMQKRLEEEGIEIDDEMEGLLSKICT
;
A
#
# COMPACT_ATOMS: atom_id res chain seq x y z
N MET A 1 9.46 10.69 18.55
CA MET A 1 8.07 10.72 18.04
C MET A 1 7.65 12.19 17.93
N ARG A 2 7.05 12.62 16.82
CA ARG A 2 6.67 14.04 16.61
C ARG A 2 5.29 14.31 17.17
N VAL A 3 5.10 15.48 17.78
CA VAL A 3 3.79 15.94 18.31
C VAL A 3 2.69 15.83 17.25
N ALA A 4 2.98 16.18 15.99
CA ALA A 4 2.03 16.04 14.89
C ALA A 4 1.51 14.60 14.70
N ASN A 5 2.39 13.59 14.75
CA ASN A 5 1.98 12.19 14.59
C ASN A 5 1.04 11.74 15.70
N VAL A 6 1.29 12.21 16.94
CA VAL A 6 0.45 11.89 18.11
C VAL A 6 -0.92 12.53 17.96
N MET A 7 -0.96 13.82 17.59
CA MET A 7 -2.22 14.55 17.37
C MET A 7 -3.05 13.91 16.25
N ILE A 8 -2.43 13.65 15.10
CA ILE A 8 -3.08 12.99 13.96
C ILE A 8 -3.62 11.63 14.37
N SER A 9 -2.81 10.80 15.03
CA SER A 9 -3.27 9.49 15.50
C SER A 9 -4.45 9.60 16.49
N SER A 10 -4.47 10.62 17.35
CA SER A 10 -5.57 10.86 18.28
C SER A 10 -6.85 11.24 17.55
N TYR A 11 -6.79 12.18 16.61
CA TYR A 11 -7.95 12.60 15.82
C TYR A 11 -8.53 11.44 14.99
N LEU A 12 -7.67 10.66 14.35
CA LEU A 12 -8.12 9.49 13.57
C LEU A 12 -8.81 8.42 14.42
N LYS A 13 -8.42 8.25 15.70
CA LYS A 13 -9.10 7.33 16.63
C LYS A 13 -10.52 7.78 16.97
N GLU A 14 -10.76 9.09 16.98
CA GLU A 14 -12.06 9.71 17.22
C GLU A 14 -12.87 9.93 15.92
N ASN A 15 -12.42 9.38 14.79
CA ASN A 15 -13.01 9.58 13.46
C ASN A 15 -13.06 11.04 12.98
N MET A 16 -12.09 11.84 13.41
CA MET A 16 -11.94 13.25 13.07
C MET A 16 -10.90 13.41 11.94
N TYR A 17 -11.27 13.00 10.72
CA TYR A 17 -10.32 12.98 9.60
C TYR A 17 -9.91 14.39 9.19
N GLU A 18 -10.86 15.32 9.10
CA GLU A 18 -10.63 16.69 8.66
C GLU A 18 -9.65 17.42 9.60
N GLU A 19 -9.78 17.22 10.91
CA GLU A 19 -8.85 17.76 11.90
C GLU A 19 -7.46 17.11 11.81
N ALA A 20 -7.41 15.80 11.59
CA ALA A 20 -6.14 15.09 11.37
C ALA A 20 -5.42 15.62 10.11
N GLU A 21 -6.15 15.80 9.01
CA GLU A 21 -5.64 16.33 7.75
C GLU A 21 -5.19 17.79 7.91
N ALA A 22 -5.96 18.63 8.61
CA ALA A 22 -5.57 20.02 8.90
C ALA A 22 -4.26 20.11 9.70
N VAL A 23 -4.05 19.23 10.68
CA VAL A 23 -2.78 19.14 11.41
C VAL A 23 -1.65 18.70 10.49
N PHE A 24 -1.90 17.73 9.62
CA PHE A 24 -0.92 17.25 8.64
C PHE A 24 -0.49 18.38 7.69
N ASP A 25 -1.44 19.07 7.07
CA ASP A 25 -1.19 20.17 6.13
C ASP A 25 -0.45 21.33 6.78
N GLY A 26 -0.81 21.68 8.01
CA GLY A 26 -0.12 22.69 8.80
C GLY A 26 1.33 22.31 9.11
N ALA A 27 1.59 21.01 9.32
CA ALA A 27 2.92 20.50 9.63
C ALA A 27 3.80 20.32 8.37
N VAL A 28 3.24 19.87 7.24
CA VAL A 28 3.96 19.70 5.96
C VAL A 28 4.56 21.03 5.48
N LYS A 29 3.83 22.13 5.63
CA LYS A 29 4.32 23.48 5.31
C LYS A 29 5.57 23.89 6.09
N LYS A 30 5.80 23.28 7.26
CA LYS A 30 6.89 23.64 8.19
C LYS A 30 8.04 22.62 8.20
N CYS A 31 7.79 21.39 7.79
CA CYS A 31 8.75 20.29 7.88
C CYS A 31 8.91 19.58 6.53
N LYS A 32 9.99 19.88 5.80
CA LYS A 32 10.32 19.19 4.54
C LYS A 32 10.63 17.71 4.79
N GLY A 33 9.76 16.80 4.35
CA GLY A 33 10.00 15.34 4.27
C GLY A 33 9.73 14.52 5.54
N GLN A 34 9.54 15.13 6.70
CA GLN A 34 9.62 14.39 7.97
C GLN A 34 8.27 13.91 8.55
N LEU A 35 7.22 13.85 7.73
CA LEU A 35 5.86 13.47 8.13
C LEU A 35 5.39 12.17 7.48
N SER A 36 6.33 11.29 7.13
CA SER A 36 6.01 10.05 6.44
C SER A 36 5.01 9.18 7.20
N LYS A 37 5.29 8.93 8.48
CA LYS A 37 4.37 8.16 9.33
C LYS A 37 2.99 8.80 9.45
N ALA A 38 2.90 10.13 9.52
CA ALA A 38 1.63 10.83 9.61
C ALA A 38 0.79 10.64 8.33
N ARG A 39 1.40 10.79 7.15
CA ARG A 39 0.70 10.54 5.88
C ARG A 39 0.24 9.10 5.77
N GLN A 40 1.06 8.14 6.19
CA GLN A 40 0.69 6.71 6.18
C GLN A 40 -0.49 6.42 7.11
N LEU A 41 -0.58 7.08 8.28
CA LEU A 41 -1.76 6.99 9.16
C LEU A 41 -3.05 7.50 8.48
N LEU A 42 -2.97 8.62 7.76
CA LEU A 42 -4.11 9.14 6.98
C LEU A 42 -4.55 8.13 5.91
N MET A 43 -3.61 7.60 5.13
CA MET A 43 -3.92 6.60 4.09
C MET A 43 -4.60 5.34 4.65
N MET A 44 -4.07 4.78 5.75
CA MET A 44 -4.68 3.60 6.38
C MET A 44 -6.09 3.89 6.91
N TYR A 45 -6.31 5.08 7.49
CA TYR A 45 -7.65 5.48 7.93
C TYR A 45 -8.62 5.57 6.74
N LEU A 46 -8.21 6.21 5.64
CA LEU A 46 -9.03 6.33 4.44
C LEU A 46 -9.37 4.96 3.84
N LEU A 47 -8.39 4.06 3.73
CA LEU A 47 -8.61 2.69 3.23
C LEU A 47 -9.60 1.91 4.11
N LYS A 48 -9.49 2.05 5.44
CA LYS A 48 -10.42 1.41 6.39
C LYS A 48 -11.87 1.90 6.23
N ASN A 49 -12.06 3.12 5.74
CA ASN A 49 -13.36 3.75 5.54
C ASN A 49 -13.83 3.71 4.08
N ASP A 50 -13.29 2.80 3.26
CA ASP A 50 -13.62 2.65 1.84
C ASP A 50 -13.39 3.93 0.99
N GLN A 51 -12.49 4.82 1.43
CA GLN A 51 -12.12 6.07 0.75
C GLN A 51 -10.78 5.93 0.00
N ALA A 52 -10.64 4.88 -0.81
CA ALA A 52 -9.39 4.54 -1.47
C ALA A 52 -8.88 5.62 -2.45
N ASP A 53 -9.76 6.33 -3.14
CA ASP A 53 -9.39 7.42 -4.05
C ASP A 53 -8.59 8.53 -3.34
N LEU A 54 -8.95 8.84 -2.09
CA LEU A 54 -8.23 9.81 -1.28
C LEU A 54 -6.88 9.23 -0.80
N ALA A 55 -6.85 7.94 -0.44
CA ALA A 55 -5.61 7.27 -0.05
C ALA A 55 -4.61 7.23 -1.22
N LEU A 56 -5.07 6.96 -2.44
CA LEU A 56 -4.26 6.98 -3.66
C LEU A 56 -3.71 8.37 -3.96
N LYS A 57 -4.50 9.44 -3.77
CA LYS A 57 -3.97 10.82 -3.89
C LYS A 57 -2.84 11.11 -2.89
N HIS A 58 -2.95 10.61 -1.66
CA HIS A 58 -1.84 10.73 -0.71
C HIS A 58 -0.62 9.92 -1.12
N LEU A 59 -0.81 8.72 -1.67
CA LEU A 59 0.26 7.87 -2.21
C LEU A 59 0.97 8.59 -3.38
N GLU A 60 0.23 9.08 -4.35
CA GLU A 60 0.74 9.83 -5.50
C GLU A 60 1.54 11.07 -5.06
N ALA A 61 1.01 11.86 -4.13
CA ALA A 61 1.72 13.01 -3.59
C ALA A 61 3.04 12.62 -2.93
N ALA A 62 3.07 11.52 -2.15
CA ALA A 62 4.29 11.03 -1.53
C ALA A 62 5.30 10.50 -2.56
N VAL A 63 4.83 9.86 -3.64
CA VAL A 63 5.67 9.40 -4.75
C VAL A 63 6.30 10.59 -5.49
N LEU A 64 5.55 11.66 -5.72
CA LEU A 64 6.03 12.89 -6.37
C LEU A 64 7.06 13.65 -5.52
N ASP A 65 6.92 13.61 -4.19
CA ASP A 65 7.90 14.20 -3.27
C ASP A 65 9.28 13.51 -3.33
N GLN A 66 9.36 12.30 -3.91
CA GLN A 66 10.58 11.51 -4.15
C GLN A 66 11.51 11.38 -2.94
N ASP A 67 10.97 11.35 -1.73
CA ASP A 67 11.79 11.09 -0.54
C ASP A 67 12.25 9.63 -0.57
N LYS A 68 13.46 9.39 -1.07
CA LYS A 68 14.04 8.05 -1.20
C LYS A 68 14.38 7.42 0.15
N ASN A 69 14.41 8.19 1.23
CA ASN A 69 14.57 7.66 2.59
C ASN A 69 13.23 7.21 3.19
N TRP A 70 12.14 7.35 2.44
CA TRP A 70 10.82 6.88 2.84
C TRP A 70 10.76 5.36 2.83
N SER A 71 10.30 4.78 3.94
CA SER A 71 9.92 3.38 4.02
C SER A 71 8.42 3.26 4.18
N TRP A 72 7.80 2.46 3.33
CA TRP A 72 6.39 2.10 3.40
C TRP A 72 6.22 1.01 4.46
N SER A 73 5.36 1.23 5.47
CA SER A 73 5.10 0.18 6.46
C SER A 73 4.32 -0.96 5.83
N SER A 74 4.64 -2.21 6.21
CA SER A 74 3.90 -3.40 5.76
C SER A 74 2.39 -3.28 6.02
N GLU A 75 1.98 -2.69 7.15
CA GLU A 75 0.56 -2.46 7.48
C GLU A 75 -0.19 -1.64 6.41
N LEU A 76 0.45 -0.58 5.88
CA LEU A 76 -0.12 0.23 4.81
C LEU A 76 -0.16 -0.54 3.48
N ILE A 77 0.92 -1.26 3.15
CA ILE A 77 0.99 -2.09 1.94
C ILE A 77 -0.15 -3.12 1.96
N CYS A 78 -0.30 -3.85 3.06
CA CYS A 78 -1.38 -4.80 3.27
C CYS A 78 -2.76 -4.14 3.15
N SER A 79 -2.94 -2.94 3.71
CA SER A 79 -4.21 -2.20 3.62
C SER A 79 -4.60 -1.88 2.17
N PHE A 80 -3.64 -1.48 1.34
CA PHE A 80 -3.91 -1.26 -0.08
C PHE A 80 -4.24 -2.56 -0.83
N PHE A 81 -3.48 -3.62 -0.60
CA PHE A 81 -3.78 -4.91 -1.25
C PHE A 81 -5.13 -5.48 -0.83
N LEU A 82 -5.51 -5.36 0.45
CA LEU A 82 -6.85 -5.76 0.89
C LEU A 82 -7.94 -4.95 0.18
N HIS A 83 -7.70 -3.66 -0.08
CA HIS A 83 -8.60 -2.85 -0.89
C HIS A 83 -8.69 -3.39 -2.32
N PHE A 84 -7.55 -3.62 -3.00
CA PHE A 84 -7.53 -4.12 -4.38
C PHE A 84 -8.12 -5.53 -4.52
N GLU A 85 -7.88 -6.42 -3.56
CA GLU A 85 -8.50 -7.74 -3.51
C GLU A 85 -10.03 -7.62 -3.40
N LYS A 86 -10.53 -6.78 -2.49
CA LYS A 86 -11.97 -6.53 -2.31
C LYS A 86 -12.61 -5.92 -3.55
N SER A 87 -11.93 -5.00 -4.23
CA SER A 87 -12.41 -4.36 -5.46
C SER A 87 -12.15 -5.17 -6.72
N LYS A 88 -11.42 -6.30 -6.62
CA LYS A 88 -10.95 -7.14 -7.74
C LYS A 88 -10.09 -6.36 -8.75
N ASP A 89 -9.39 -5.32 -8.28
CA ASP A 89 -8.59 -4.43 -9.12
C ASP A 89 -7.14 -4.90 -9.21
N VAL A 90 -6.91 -5.82 -10.16
CA VAL A 90 -5.57 -6.33 -10.45
C VAL A 90 -4.64 -5.25 -11.01
N ASP A 91 -5.16 -4.33 -11.83
CA ASP A 91 -4.34 -3.32 -12.47
C ASP A 91 -3.82 -2.29 -11.44
N GLY A 92 -4.67 -1.88 -10.49
CA GLY A 92 -4.28 -1.07 -9.34
C GLY A 92 -3.24 -1.74 -8.44
N ALA A 93 -3.41 -3.04 -8.17
CA ALA A 93 -2.44 -3.82 -7.40
C ALA A 93 -1.07 -3.91 -8.09
N GLU A 94 -1.04 -4.17 -9.41
CA GLU A 94 0.21 -4.21 -10.19
C GLU A 94 0.89 -2.84 -10.25
N GLU A 95 0.13 -1.75 -10.37
CA GLU A 95 0.69 -0.39 -10.38
C GLU A 95 1.27 -0.03 -9.01
N LEU A 96 0.65 -0.47 -7.92
CA LEU A 96 1.22 -0.34 -6.59
C LEU A 96 2.55 -1.12 -6.48
N CYS A 97 2.61 -2.36 -6.95
CA CYS A 97 3.85 -3.15 -6.99
C CYS A 97 4.99 -2.40 -7.70
N LYS A 98 4.73 -1.90 -8.91
CA LYS A 98 5.71 -1.13 -9.69
C LYS A 98 6.15 0.15 -8.98
N THR A 99 5.21 0.80 -8.29
CA THR A 99 5.49 2.02 -7.52
C THR A 99 6.40 1.73 -6.34
N LEU A 100 6.05 0.72 -5.52
CA LEU A 100 6.81 0.34 -4.33
C LEU A 100 8.22 -0.16 -4.67
N ALA A 101 8.38 -0.87 -5.79
CA ALA A 101 9.67 -1.36 -6.28
C ALA A 101 10.73 -0.26 -6.49
N LYS A 102 10.32 1.02 -6.61
CA LYS A 102 11.23 2.17 -6.72
C LYS A 102 11.98 2.48 -5.41
N TRP A 103 11.48 2.03 -4.26
CA TRP A 103 12.11 2.24 -2.94
C TRP A 103 12.82 0.99 -2.44
N SER A 104 12.23 -0.18 -2.65
CA SER A 104 12.82 -1.46 -2.24
C SER A 104 12.22 -2.62 -3.07
N PRO A 105 12.98 -3.70 -3.31
CA PRO A 105 12.43 -4.94 -3.85
C PRO A 105 11.23 -5.41 -3.03
N LEU A 106 10.23 -5.98 -3.72
CA LEU A 106 9.06 -6.55 -3.07
C LEU A 106 9.41 -7.90 -2.43
N GLY A 107 8.85 -8.16 -1.25
CA GLY A 107 8.99 -9.45 -0.57
C GLY A 107 7.87 -10.42 -0.92
N SER A 108 8.01 -11.66 -0.44
CA SER A 108 7.01 -12.72 -0.61
C SER A 108 5.61 -12.30 -0.17
N GLU A 109 5.48 -11.65 0.99
CA GLU A 109 4.19 -11.17 1.51
C GLU A 109 3.43 -10.29 0.50
N SER A 110 4.12 -9.37 -0.19
CA SER A 110 3.50 -8.51 -1.21
C SER A 110 3.03 -9.30 -2.43
N TYR A 111 3.79 -10.32 -2.83
CA TYR A 111 3.41 -11.20 -3.93
C TYR A 111 2.25 -12.14 -3.57
N THR A 112 2.18 -12.65 -2.33
CA THR A 112 1.02 -13.43 -1.85
C THR A 112 -0.25 -12.60 -1.94
N LEU A 113 -0.19 -11.32 -1.54
CA LEU A 113 -1.33 -10.39 -1.62
C LEU A 113 -1.71 -10.05 -3.08
N LEU A 114 -0.73 -9.88 -3.96
CA LEU A 114 -0.98 -9.71 -5.39
C LEU A 114 -1.68 -10.92 -5.99
N LEU A 115 -1.19 -12.14 -5.69
CA LEU A 115 -1.79 -13.40 -6.14
C LEU A 115 -3.24 -13.54 -5.67
N LYS A 116 -3.55 -13.19 -4.41
CA LYS A 116 -4.93 -13.16 -3.89
C LYS A 116 -5.84 -12.23 -4.69
N THR A 117 -5.31 -11.07 -5.10
CA THR A 117 -6.05 -10.13 -5.96
C THR A 117 -6.37 -10.73 -7.34
N TYR A 118 -5.40 -11.40 -7.98
CA TYR A 118 -5.64 -12.13 -9.24
C TYR A 118 -6.72 -13.21 -9.10
N VAL A 119 -6.64 -14.01 -8.03
CA VAL A 119 -7.62 -15.06 -7.74
C VAL A 119 -9.01 -14.47 -7.50
N ALA A 120 -9.13 -13.40 -6.71
CA ALA A 120 -10.41 -12.73 -6.44
C ALA A 120 -11.04 -12.15 -7.71
N ALA A 121 -10.22 -11.67 -8.64
CA ALA A 121 -10.63 -11.15 -9.94
C ALA A 121 -10.85 -12.23 -11.00
N GLU A 122 -10.59 -13.51 -10.70
CA GLU A 122 -10.65 -14.63 -11.66
C GLU A 122 -9.81 -14.35 -12.92
N ARG A 123 -8.68 -13.65 -12.75
CA ARG A 123 -7.79 -13.26 -13.85
C ARG A 123 -6.60 -14.19 -13.94
N ALA A 124 -6.38 -14.78 -15.12
CA ALA A 124 -5.22 -15.61 -15.39
C ALA A 124 -3.93 -14.77 -15.54
N CYS A 125 -2.80 -15.35 -15.12
CA CYS A 125 -1.46 -14.79 -15.28
C CYS A 125 -0.41 -15.90 -15.43
N ASN A 126 -0.35 -16.49 -16.62
CA ASN A 126 0.52 -17.65 -16.91
C ASN A 126 2.03 -17.38 -16.76
N GLY A 127 2.44 -16.11 -16.73
CA GLY A 127 3.82 -15.70 -16.49
C GLY A 127 4.18 -15.49 -15.02
N MET A 128 3.22 -15.59 -14.10
CA MET A 128 3.43 -15.18 -12.70
C MET A 128 4.48 -16.05 -11.99
N GLN A 129 4.43 -17.37 -12.16
CA GLN A 129 5.42 -18.26 -11.54
C GLN A 129 6.84 -17.91 -11.98
N LYS A 130 7.05 -17.76 -13.29
CA LYS A 130 8.35 -17.37 -13.84
C LYS A 130 8.81 -16.00 -13.32
N ARG A 131 7.89 -15.04 -13.17
CA ARG A 131 8.20 -13.72 -12.58
C ARG A 131 8.67 -13.86 -11.12
N LEU A 132 8.01 -14.68 -10.30
CA LEU A 132 8.44 -14.91 -8.91
C LEU A 132 9.85 -15.51 -8.85
N GLU A 133 10.15 -16.48 -9.72
CA GLU A 133 11.47 -17.09 -9.83
C GLU A 133 12.54 -16.07 -10.26
N GLU A 134 12.26 -15.23 -11.27
CA GLU A 134 13.16 -14.18 -11.76
C GLU A 134 13.46 -13.11 -10.69
N GLU A 135 12.48 -12.82 -9.83
CA GLU A 135 12.59 -11.87 -8.72
C GLU A 135 13.18 -12.52 -7.45
N GLY A 136 13.52 -13.81 -7.49
CA GLY A 136 14.10 -14.55 -6.37
C GLY A 136 13.15 -14.74 -5.19
N ILE A 137 11.84 -14.77 -5.44
CA ILE A 137 10.81 -14.95 -4.42
C ILE A 137 10.67 -16.44 -4.12
N GLU A 138 10.85 -16.81 -2.85
CA GLU A 138 10.54 -18.16 -2.38
C GLU A 138 9.03 -18.41 -2.47
N ILE A 139 8.65 -19.45 -3.19
CA ILE A 139 7.26 -19.89 -3.35
C ILE A 139 6.96 -20.87 -2.22
N ASP A 140 6.07 -20.48 -1.32
CA ASP A 140 5.56 -21.34 -0.25
C ASP A 140 4.27 -22.08 -0.68
N ASP A 141 3.80 -23.00 0.16
CA ASP A 141 2.60 -23.80 -0.09
C ASP A 141 1.34 -22.93 -0.37
N GLU A 142 1.23 -21.74 0.23
CA GLU A 142 0.12 -20.82 -0.02
C GLU A 142 0.22 -20.25 -1.43
N MET A 143 1.40 -19.77 -1.83
CA MET A 143 1.65 -19.26 -3.17
C MET A 143 1.44 -20.34 -4.23
N GLU A 144 1.90 -21.57 -4.03
CA GLU A 144 1.64 -22.69 -4.96
C GLU A 144 0.14 -22.90 -5.18
N GLY A 145 -0.63 -22.89 -4.09
CA GLY A 145 -2.08 -23.02 -4.14
C GLY A 145 -2.76 -21.87 -4.91
N LEU A 146 -2.25 -20.63 -4.78
CA LEU A 146 -2.76 -19.48 -5.52
C LEU A 146 -2.35 -19.52 -7.00
N LEU A 147 -1.09 -19.85 -7.30
CA LEU A 147 -0.56 -19.97 -8.66
C LEU A 147 -1.33 -21.00 -9.48
N SER A 148 -1.68 -22.15 -8.88
CA SER A 148 -2.47 -23.20 -9.56
C SER A 148 -3.83 -22.73 -10.08
N LYS A 149 -4.38 -21.64 -9.52
CA LYS A 149 -5.66 -21.05 -9.92
C LYS A 149 -5.55 -20.02 -11.03
N ILE A 150 -4.36 -19.43 -11.23
CA ILE A 150 -4.16 -18.31 -12.16
C ILE A 150 -3.21 -18.66 -13.32
N CYS A 151 -2.39 -19.70 -13.18
CA CYS A 151 -1.50 -20.21 -14.22
C CYS A 151 -2.17 -21.39 -14.94
N THR A 152 -3.08 -21.09 -15.88
CA THR A 152 -3.87 -22.08 -16.63
C THR A 152 -3.41 -22.23 -18.08
#